data_AF-A0A1Y4UE36-F1
#
_entry.id   AF-A0A1Y4UE36-F1
#
_cell.length_a   1.000
_cell.length_b   1.000
_cell.length_c   1.000
_cell.angle_alpha   90.00
_cell.angle_beta   90.00
_cell.angle_gamma   90.00
#
_symmetry.space_group_name_H-M   'P 1'
#
loop_
_entity.id
_entity.type
_entity.pdbx_description
1 polymer ?
#
loop_
_entity_poly.entity_id
_entity_poly.type
_entity_poly.pdbx_seq_one_letter_code
_entity_poly.pdbx_strand_id
1 'polypeptide(L)'
;MSNNIKKNKIMHSLKIIGSILIMVGYGGYGGFYTKGNINDFIQLWFGAVILAGIIMIWITSKDYYKEAEYDKKLTVLDLCMVFSAFILPNIIPFSKSISILISHILTCVIIYILNINYWRIRWKNK
;
A
#
# COMPACT_ATOMS: atom_id res chain seq x y z
N MET A 1 26.91 7.62 12.16
CA MET A 1 26.59 6.64 11.09
C MET A 1 25.48 5.62 11.49
N SER A 2 25.46 5.12 12.73
CA SER A 2 24.48 4.13 13.23
C SER A 2 23.00 4.58 13.21
N ASN A 3 22.68 5.81 13.62
CA ASN A 3 21.28 6.28 13.72
C ASN A 3 20.54 6.35 12.37
N ASN A 4 21.23 6.68 11.28
CA ASN A 4 20.60 6.77 9.95
C ASN A 4 20.23 5.39 9.38
N ILE A 5 20.97 4.33 9.74
CA ILE A 5 20.66 2.96 9.34
C ILE A 5 19.41 2.47 10.09
N LYS A 6 19.32 2.76 11.39
CA LYS A 6 18.16 2.41 12.24
C LYS A 6 16.89 3.13 11.77
N LYS A 7 16.96 4.44 11.50
CA LYS A 7 15.84 5.22 10.94
C LYS A 7 15.34 4.63 9.62
N ASN A 8 16.25 4.30 8.70
CA ASN A 8 15.88 3.73 7.39
C ASN A 8 15.18 2.37 7.51
N LYS A 9 15.62 1.51 8.43
CA LYS A 9 14.95 0.23 8.70
C LYS A 9 13.53 0.42 9.22
N ILE A 10 13.32 1.35 10.16
CA ILE A 10 11.99 1.66 10.72
C ILE A 10 11.05 2.17 9.63
N MET A 11 11.52 3.11 8.80
CA MET A 11 10.73 3.64 7.68
C MET A 11 10.30 2.54 6.69
N HIS A 12 11.17 1.57 6.44
CA HIS A 12 10.87 0.45 5.55
C HIS A 12 9.81 -0.48 6.15
N SER A 13 9.95 -0.83 7.43
CA SER A 13 8.95 -1.62 8.14
C SER A 13 7.60 -0.92 8.15
N LEU A 14 7.56 0.38 8.41
CA LEU A 14 6.32 1.18 8.38
C LEU A 14 5.67 1.18 7.00
N LYS A 15 6.45 1.26 5.92
CA LYS A 15 5.90 1.22 4.55
C LYS A 15 5.30 -0.15 4.22
N ILE A 16 5.99 -1.24 4.56
CA ILE A 16 5.48 -2.61 4.36
C ILE A 16 4.20 -2.82 5.19
N ILE A 17 4.24 -2.49 6.47
CA ILE A 17 3.09 -2.64 7.37
C ILE A 17 1.91 -1.80 6.87
N GLY A 18 2.16 -0.54 6.49
CA GLY A 18 1.13 0.34 5.94
C GLY A 18 0.48 -0.23 4.68
N SER A 19 1.28 -0.85 3.81
CA SER A 19 0.78 -1.49 2.59
C SER A 19 -0.08 -2.72 2.89
N ILE A 20 0.32 -3.54 3.86
CA ILE A 20 -0.48 -4.69 4.34
C ILE A 20 -1.80 -4.21 4.95
N LEU A 21 -1.77 -3.15 5.77
CA LEU A 21 -2.98 -2.58 6.37
C LEU A 21 -3.97 -2.09 5.30
N ILE A 22 -3.50 -1.42 4.25
CA ILE A 22 -4.38 -1.02 3.13
C ILE A 22 -5.00 -2.25 2.46
N MET A 23 -4.20 -3.30 2.19
CA MET A 23 -4.72 -4.51 1.55
C MET A 23 -5.77 -5.24 2.40
N VAL A 24 -5.46 -5.49 3.68
CA VAL A 24 -6.35 -6.19 4.63
C VAL A 24 -7.59 -5.36 4.92
N GLY A 25 -7.41 -4.06 5.15
CA GLY A 25 -8.49 -3.10 5.36
C GLY A 25 -9.43 -3.06 4.16
N TYR A 26 -8.90 -2.97 2.94
CA TYR A 26 -9.73 -2.97 1.74
C TYR A 26 -10.48 -4.29 1.53
N GLY A 27 -9.82 -5.43 1.74
CA GLY A 27 -10.46 -6.74 1.67
C GLY A 27 -11.65 -6.86 2.63
N GLY A 28 -11.47 -6.40 3.88
CA GLY A 28 -12.54 -6.40 4.86
C GLY A 28 -13.65 -5.39 4.58
N TYR A 29 -13.32 -4.18 4.15
CA TYR A 29 -14.29 -3.15 3.75
C TYR A 29 -15.18 -3.63 2.60
N GLY A 30 -14.59 -4.37 1.65
CA GLY A 30 -15.28 -4.97 0.51
C GLY A 30 -16.19 -6.16 0.84
N GLY A 31 -16.21 -6.64 2.09
CA GLY A 31 -17.08 -7.74 2.54
C GLY A 31 -16.50 -9.13 2.40
N PHE A 32 -15.17 -9.29 2.38
CA PHE A 32 -14.55 -10.59 2.10
C PHE A 32 -14.57 -11.56 3.30
N TYR A 33 -14.46 -11.04 4.53
CA TYR A 33 -14.38 -11.85 5.75
C TYR A 33 -15.74 -12.17 6.39
N THR A 34 -16.82 -11.70 5.77
CA THR A 34 -18.18 -11.71 6.34
C THR A 34 -19.15 -12.34 5.33
N LYS A 35 -19.87 -13.38 5.76
CA LYS A 35 -20.99 -13.93 5.00
C LYS A 35 -22.25 -13.13 5.32
N GLY A 36 -22.86 -12.50 4.32
CA GLY A 36 -24.09 -11.70 4.46
C GLY A 36 -23.85 -10.19 4.41
N ASN A 37 -24.88 -9.40 4.74
CA ASN A 37 -24.74 -7.93 4.79
C ASN A 37 -23.72 -7.54 5.86
N ILE A 38 -22.70 -6.81 5.43
CA ILE A 38 -21.76 -6.19 6.37
C ILE A 38 -22.52 -5.16 7.18
N ASN A 39 -22.34 -5.18 8.50
CA ASN A 39 -22.78 -4.11 9.36
C ASN A 39 -21.88 -2.89 9.12
N ASP A 40 -22.46 -1.70 8.97
CA ASP A 40 -21.77 -0.42 8.83
C ASP A 40 -20.65 -0.25 9.87
N PHE A 41 -20.83 -0.76 11.08
CA PHE A 41 -19.82 -0.76 12.13
C PHE A 41 -18.55 -1.54 11.73
N ILE A 42 -18.70 -2.73 11.16
CA ILE A 42 -17.58 -3.57 10.70
C ILE A 42 -16.87 -2.90 9.51
N GLN A 43 -17.64 -2.30 8.61
CA GLN A 43 -17.11 -1.53 7.48
C GLN A 43 -16.28 -0.34 7.97
N LEU A 44 -16.74 0.36 9.01
CA LEU A 44 -16.03 1.49 9.61
C LEU A 44 -14.70 1.07 10.25
N TRP A 45 -14.65 -0.09 10.92
CA TRP A 45 -13.40 -0.67 11.42
C TRP A 45 -12.38 -0.94 10.31
N PHE A 46 -12.82 -1.55 9.22
CA PHE A 46 -11.94 -1.79 8.08
C PHE A 46 -11.52 -0.50 7.38
N GLY A 47 -12.39 0.51 7.34
CA GLY A 47 -12.04 1.87 6.91
C GLY A 47 -10.94 2.50 7.77
N ALA A 48 -11.00 2.33 9.09
CA ALA A 48 -9.95 2.80 10.00
C ALA A 48 -8.61 2.09 9.78
N VAL A 49 -8.63 0.79 9.45
CA VAL A 49 -7.43 0.01 9.09
C VAL A 49 -6.80 0.54 7.79
N ILE A 50 -7.62 0.86 6.77
CA ILE A 50 -7.14 1.49 5.53
C ILE A 50 -6.51 2.85 5.85
N LEU A 51 -7.19 3.68 6.66
CA LEU A 51 -6.71 5.02 7.01
C LEU A 51 -5.37 4.96 7.75
N ALA A 52 -5.22 4.03 8.70
CA ALA A 52 -3.96 3.81 9.40
C ALA A 52 -2.83 3.42 8.43
N GLY A 53 -3.12 2.54 7.46
CA GLY A 53 -2.18 2.16 6.42
C GLY A 53 -1.76 3.34 5.53
N ILE A 54 -2.70 4.19 5.12
CA ILE A 54 -2.44 5.42 4.35
C ILE A 54 -1.53 6.36 5.13
N ILE A 55 -1.81 6.60 6.43
CA ILE A 55 -0.99 7.47 7.28
C ILE A 55 0.45 6.96 7.36
N MET A 56 0.65 5.65 7.54
CA MET A 56 1.98 5.04 7.59
C MET A 56 2.75 5.22 6.26
N ILE A 57 2.10 4.95 5.12
CA ILE A 57 2.73 5.16 3.80
C ILE A 57 3.03 6.65 3.57
N TRP A 58 2.13 7.54 3.98
CA TRP A 58 2.31 8.98 3.79
C TRP A 58 3.49 9.53 4.59
N ILE A 59 3.64 9.14 5.86
CA ILE A 59 4.79 9.51 6.71
C ILE A 59 6.10 9.06 6.06
N THR A 60 6.16 7.81 5.58
CA THR A 60 7.37 7.26 4.95
C THR A 60 7.67 7.90 3.59
N SER A 61 6.66 8.29 2.84
CA SER A 61 6.79 8.97 1.55
C SER A 61 7.20 10.43 1.70
N LYS A 62 6.72 11.14 2.73
CA LYS A 62 7.05 12.55 2.99
C LYS A 62 8.55 12.78 3.22
N ASP A 63 9.18 11.91 4.00
CA ASP A 63 10.62 11.95 4.23
C ASP A 63 11.40 11.63 2.94
N TYR A 64 10.86 10.75 2.09
CA TYR A 64 11.45 10.43 0.79
C TYR A 64 11.37 11.60 -0.20
N TYR A 65 10.21 12.22 -0.37
CA TYR A 65 10.03 13.38 -1.26
C TYR A 65 10.77 14.63 -0.78
N LYS A 66 11.16 14.70 0.50
CA LYS A 66 12.05 15.75 1.03
C LYS A 66 13.54 15.49 0.74
N GLU A 67 13.97 14.24 0.66
CA GLU A 67 15.38 13.85 0.49
C GLU A 67 15.76 13.52 -0.97
N ALA A 68 14.80 13.08 -1.80
CA ALA A 68 15.01 12.67 -3.17
C ALA A 68 14.38 13.68 -4.14
N GLU A 69 15.15 14.14 -5.12
CA GLU A 69 14.61 14.81 -6.30
C GLU A 69 13.47 13.95 -6.88
N TYR A 70 12.30 14.56 -6.99
CA TYR A 70 11.03 13.94 -7.38
C TYR A 70 11.17 13.02 -8.60
N ASP A 71 11.17 11.69 -8.40
CA ASP A 71 11.18 10.72 -9.50
C ASP A 71 9.75 10.43 -9.97
N LYS A 72 9.39 11.00 -11.13
CA LYS A 72 8.08 10.80 -11.79
C LYS A 72 7.71 9.32 -11.94
N LYS A 73 8.68 8.41 -12.08
CA LYS A 73 8.41 6.97 -12.23
C LYS A 73 7.82 6.37 -10.95
N LEU A 74 8.24 6.85 -9.78
CA LEU A 74 7.69 6.39 -8.51
C LEU A 74 6.26 6.86 -8.31
N THR A 75 5.93 8.09 -8.71
CA THR A 75 4.56 8.60 -8.67
C THR A 75 3.63 7.79 -9.57
N VAL A 76 4.07 7.41 -10.77
CA VAL A 76 3.27 6.54 -11.66
C VAL A 76 3.04 5.17 -11.01
N LEU A 77 4.07 4.58 -10.41
CA LEU A 77 3.95 3.29 -9.72
C LEU A 77 3.02 3.36 -8.50
N ASP A 78 3.09 4.44 -7.72
CA ASP A 78 2.16 4.69 -6.60
C ASP A 78 0.72 4.80 -7.12
N LEU A 79 0.50 5.45 -8.26
CA LEU A 79 -0.81 5.54 -8.91
C LEU A 79 -1.31 4.17 -9.39
N CYS A 80 -0.43 3.37 -10.00
CA CYS A 80 -0.73 2.00 -10.40
C CYS A 80 -1.11 1.11 -9.21
N MET A 81 -0.46 1.30 -8.05
CA MET A 81 -0.79 0.58 -6.82
C MET A 81 -2.21 0.91 -6.35
N VAL A 82 -2.57 2.20 -6.34
CA VAL A 82 -3.93 2.64 -5.98
C VAL A 82 -4.95 2.08 -6.97
N PHE A 83 -4.65 2.14 -8.27
CA PHE A 83 -5.52 1.58 -9.30
C PHE A 83 -5.72 0.07 -9.13
N SER A 84 -4.65 -0.69 -8.91
CA SER A 84 -4.74 -2.14 -8.71
C SER A 84 -5.48 -2.49 -7.43
N ALA A 85 -5.28 -1.75 -6.35
CA ALA A 85 -5.89 -2.06 -5.06
C ALA A 85 -7.40 -1.77 -5.07
N PHE A 86 -7.82 -0.62 -5.61
CA PHE A 86 -9.19 -0.11 -5.42
C PHE A 86 -10.08 -0.23 -6.66
N ILE A 87 -9.52 -0.03 -7.85
CA ILE A 87 -10.33 0.11 -9.08
C ILE A 87 -10.40 -1.23 -9.82
N LEU A 88 -9.26 -1.89 -9.99
CA LEU A 88 -9.13 -3.14 -10.72
C LEU A 88 -10.10 -4.27 -10.25
N PRO A 89 -10.36 -4.48 -8.94
CA PRO A 89 -11.26 -5.55 -8.50
C PRO A 89 -12.70 -5.41 -9.03
N ASN A 90 -13.12 -4.18 -9.35
CA ASN A 90 -14.47 -3.87 -9.82
C ASN A 90 -14.59 -3.87 -11.35
N ILE A 91 -13.46 -3.90 -12.08
CA ILE A 91 -13.43 -3.90 -13.55
C ILE A 91 -13.29 -5.32 -14.10
N ILE A 92 -12.57 -6.18 -13.39
CA ILE A 92 -12.29 -7.54 -13.85
C ILE A 92 -13.58 -8.38 -13.88
N PRO A 93 -13.90 -9.07 -15.00
CA PRO A 93 -15.14 -9.83 -15.18
C PRO A 93 -15.10 -11.23 -14.53
N PHE A 94 -14.52 -11.36 -13.33
CA PHE A 94 -14.58 -12.57 -12.52
C PHE A 94 -15.48 -12.37 -11.30
N SER A 95 -15.70 -13.44 -10.54
CA SER A 95 -16.38 -13.32 -9.25
C SER A 95 -15.62 -12.33 -8.34
N LYS A 96 -16.35 -11.58 -7.51
CA LYS A 96 -15.79 -10.53 -6.65
C LYS A 96 -14.57 -11.03 -5.86
N SER A 97 -14.63 -12.27 -5.36
CA SER A 97 -13.53 -12.88 -4.61
C SER A 97 -12.27 -13.12 -5.45
N ILE A 98 -12.41 -13.59 -6.70
CA ILE A 98 -11.31 -13.84 -7.62
C ILE A 98 -10.72 -12.51 -8.13
N SER A 99 -11.56 -11.54 -8.49
CA SER A 99 -11.13 -10.22 -8.94
C SER A 99 -10.32 -9.49 -7.86
N ILE A 100 -10.73 -9.59 -6.59
CA ILE A 100 -9.98 -9.05 -5.45
C ILE A 100 -8.66 -9.78 -5.24
N LEU A 101 -8.63 -11.12 -5.29
CA LEU A 101 -7.39 -11.89 -5.15
C LEU A 101 -6.35 -11.50 -6.21
N ILE A 102 -6.76 -11.42 -7.48
CA ILE A 102 -5.89 -11.00 -8.58
C ILE A 102 -5.37 -9.58 -8.35
N SER A 103 -6.26 -8.68 -7.91
CA SER A 103 -5.92 -7.30 -7.60
C SER A 103 -4.92 -7.19 -6.44
N HIS A 104 -5.08 -8.00 -5.39
CA HIS A 104 -4.14 -8.07 -4.28
C HIS A 104 -2.78 -8.61 -4.70
N ILE A 105 -2.73 -9.66 -5.53
CA ILE A 105 -1.47 -10.19 -6.09
C ILE A 105 -0.75 -9.10 -6.89
N LEU A 106 -1.47 -8.40 -7.77
CA LEU A 106 -0.89 -7.33 -8.57
C LEU A 106 -0.39 -6.16 -7.69
N THR A 107 -1.18 -5.79 -6.68
CA THR A 107 -0.80 -4.75 -5.70
C THR A 107 0.47 -5.14 -4.95
N CYS A 108 0.61 -6.40 -4.50
CA CYS A 108 1.83 -6.91 -3.89
C CYS A 108 3.06 -6.79 -4.81
N VAL A 109 2.92 -7.14 -6.09
CA VAL A 109 3.99 -7.01 -7.09
C VAL A 109 4.41 -5.54 -7.24
N ILE A 110 3.45 -4.62 -7.31
CA ILE A 110 3.74 -3.18 -7.43
C ILE A 110 4.44 -2.66 -6.16
N ILE A 111 3.97 -3.04 -4.97
CA ILE A 111 4.62 -2.68 -3.69
C ILE A 111 6.05 -3.20 -3.64
N TYR A 112 6.31 -4.42 -4.11
CA TYR A 112 7.64 -5.00 -4.17
C TYR A 112 8.57 -4.19 -5.09
N ILE A 113 8.11 -3.86 -6.29
CA ILE A 113 8.86 -3.03 -7.25
C ILE A 113 9.11 -1.63 -6.69
N LEU A 114 8.11 -1.01 -6.07
CA LEU A 114 8.24 0.27 -5.38
C LEU A 114 9.32 0.18 -4.29
N ASN A 115 9.28 -0.83 -3.42
CA ASN A 115 10.27 -0.97 -2.36
C ASN A 115 11.71 -1.10 -2.91
N ILE A 116 11.93 -1.88 -3.97
CA ILE A 116 13.25 -1.98 -4.62
C ILE A 116 13.69 -0.63 -5.20
N ASN A 117 12.80 0.06 -5.92
CA ASN A 117 13.14 1.34 -6.55
C ASN A 117 13.44 2.43 -5.51
N TYR A 118 12.64 2.49 -4.44
CA TYR A 118 12.90 3.36 -3.29
C TYR A 118 14.27 3.06 -2.66
N TRP A 119 14.65 1.78 -2.56
CA TRP A 119 15.95 1.37 -2.03
C TRP A 119 17.11 1.83 -2.93
N ARG A 120 16.98 1.63 -4.25
CA ARG A 120 18.01 2.00 -5.23
C ARG A 120 18.30 3.50 -5.22
N ILE A 121 17.28 4.34 -5.15
CA ILE A 121 17.46 5.80 -5.14
C ILE A 121 18.13 6.25 -3.83
N ARG A 122 17.75 5.66 -2.69
CA ARG A 122 18.33 5.99 -1.39
C ARG A 122 19.80 5.56 -1.24
N TRP A 123 20.20 4.48 -1.90
CA TRP A 123 21.60 4.03 -1.93
C TRP A 123 22.46 4.77 -2.94
N LYS A 124 21.86 5.32 -4.01
CA LYS A 124 22.59 6.12 -5.00
C LYS A 124 22.93 7.53 -4.48
N ASN A 125 22.13 8.06 -3.55
CA ASN A 125 22.29 9.40 -2.96
C ASN A 125 23.05 9.38 -1.62
N LYS A 126 23.78 8.30 -1.30
CA LYS A 126 24.68 8.18 -0.15
C LYS A 126 26.08 7.83 -0.63
#